data_AF-A0A520MFK2-F1
#
_entry.id   AF-A0A520MFK2-F1
#
_cell.length_a   1.000
_cell.length_b   1.000
_cell.length_c   1.000
_cell.angle_alpha   90.00
_cell.angle_beta   90.00
_cell.angle_gamma   90.00
#
_symmetry.space_group_name_H-M   'P 1'
#
loop_
_entity.id
_entity.type
_entity.pdbx_description
1 polymer ?
#
loop_
_entity_poly.entity_id
_entity_poly.type
_entity_poly.pdbx_seq_one_letter_code
_entity_poly.pdbx_strand_id
1 'polypeptide(L)' 'MYTYKIFNNIAEDGLEVLTNNSYHVDEIDPDALIIRSQIISDEDFNNSLKCIGRAGAGTNNISVKEATKKG' A
#
# COMPACT_ATOMS: atom_id res chain seq x y z
N MET A 1 15.24 -1.52 -6.28
CA MET A 1 14.62 -0.28 -5.76
C MET A 1 13.16 -0.58 -5.54
N TYR A 2 12.57 -0.13 -4.44
CA TYR A 2 11.18 -0.48 -4.10
C TYR A 2 10.23 0.68 -4.37
N THR A 3 9.03 0.37 -4.84
CA THR A 3 8.01 1.35 -5.19
C THR A 3 6.77 1.24 -4.32
N TYR A 4 6.02 2.33 -4.19
CA TYR A 4 4.75 2.33 -3.49
C TYR A 4 3.73 3.22 -4.18
N LYS A 5 2.46 2.91 -3.96
CA LYS A 5 1.32 3.71 -4.37
C LYS A 5 0.54 4.12 -3.15
N ILE A 6 0.06 5.36 -3.15
CA ILE A 6 -0.75 5.89 -2.06
C ILE A 6 -2.22 5.93 -2.48
N PHE A 7 -3.10 5.51 -1.58
CA PHE A 7 -4.51 5.79 -1.67
C PHE A 7 -4.95 6.71 -0.52
N ASN A 8 -5.76 7.71 -0.86
CA ASN A 8 -6.20 8.81 0.01
C ASN A 8 -5.07 9.73 0.47
N ASN A 9 -5.42 10.72 1.29
CA ASN A 9 -4.46 11.61 1.91
C ASN A 9 -3.75 10.89 3.07
N ILE A 10 -2.42 10.77 2.96
CA ILE A 10 -1.52 10.24 4.00
C ILE A 10 -0.72 11.40 4.56
N ALA A 11 -0.44 11.38 5.86
CA ALA A 11 0.33 12.42 6.52
C ALA A 11 1.74 12.53 5.91
N GLU A 12 2.20 13.76 5.69
CA GLU A 12 3.48 14.08 5.09
C GLU A 12 4.64 13.44 5.86
N ASP A 13 4.63 13.53 7.19
CA ASP A 13 5.62 12.88 8.08
C ASP A 13 5.79 11.38 7.79
N GLY A 14 4.72 10.67 7.43
CA GLY A 14 4.78 9.26 7.08
C GLY A 14 5.38 9.01 5.69
N LEU A 15 5.13 9.92 4.75
CA LEU A 15 5.69 9.87 3.40
C LEU A 15 7.18 10.23 3.40
N GLU A 16 7.60 11.17 4.25
CA GLU A 16 9.01 11.51 4.45
C GLU A 16 9.84 10.30 4.88
N VAL A 17 9.29 9.42 5.72
CA VAL A 17 9.98 8.18 6.08
C VAL A 17 10.23 7.30 4.86
N LEU A 18 9.26 7.20 3.94
CA LEU A 18 9.42 6.40 2.71
C LEU A 18 10.46 7.03 1.76
N THR A 19 10.34 8.34 1.50
CA THR A 19 11.25 9.03 0.58
C THR A 19 12.68 9.06 1.12
N ASN A 20 12.88 9.28 2.42
CA ASN A 20 14.20 9.24 3.07
C ASN A 20 14.86 7.86 3.02
N ASN A 21 14.06 6.79 2.90
CA ASN A 21 14.55 5.42 2.73
C ASN A 21 14.63 4.99 1.25
N SER A 22 14.61 5.95 0.31
CA SER A 22 14.74 5.68 -1.14
C SER A 22 13.64 4.80 -1.74
N TYR A 23 12.43 4.86 -1.15
CA TYR A 23 11.23 4.34 -1.80
C TYR A 23 10.68 5.38 -2.77
N HIS A 24 10.13 4.91 -3.88
CA HIS A 24 9.63 5.79 -4.95
C HIS A 24 8.15 5.54 -5.26
N VAL A 25 7.47 6.57 -5.75
CA VAL A 25 6.08 6.42 -6.17
C VAL A 25 6.01 5.72 -7.53
N ASP A 26 5.15 4.70 -7.63
CA ASP A 26 4.77 4.06 -8.91
C ASP A 26 3.26 3.81 -8.91
N GLU A 27 2.56 4.42 -9.86
CA GLU A 27 1.09 4.34 -9.95
C GLU A 27 0.58 3.12 -10.72
N ILE A 28 1.47 2.44 -11.47
CA ILE A 28 1.14 1.40 -12.44
C ILE A 28 1.41 0.02 -11.86
N ASP A 29 2.63 -0.24 -11.39
CA ASP A 29 3.03 -1.55 -10.84
C ASP A 29 3.81 -1.41 -9.52
N PRO A 30 3.18 -0.86 -8.46
CA PRO A 30 3.83 -0.66 -7.18
C PRO A 30 4.17 -1.97 -6.45
N ASP A 31 5.26 -1.95 -5.68
CA ASP A 31 5.59 -3.03 -4.73
C ASP A 31 4.78 -2.95 -3.42
N ALA A 32 4.25 -1.79 -3.07
CA ALA A 32 3.48 -1.60 -1.84
C ALA A 32 2.27 -0.69 -2.05
N LEU A 33 1.15 -1.01 -1.40
CA LEU A 33 -0.01 -0.12 -1.32
C LEU A 33 -0.08 0.52 0.07
N ILE A 34 -0.08 1.85 0.13
CA ILE A 34 -0.23 2.63 1.36
C ILE A 34 -1.63 3.26 1.38
N ILE A 35 -2.46 2.87 2.35
CA ILE A 35 -3.88 3.26 2.37
C ILE A 35 -4.28 3.86 3.72
N ARG A 36 -5.42 4.56 3.76
CA ARG A 36 -6.06 4.97 5.01
C ARG A 36 -7.48 4.42 5.16
N SER A 37 -8.37 4.84 4.26
CA SER A 37 -9.80 4.49 4.26
C SER A 37 -10.28 3.87 2.95
N GLN A 38 -9.42 3.85 1.92
CA GLN A 38 -9.68 3.18 0.65
C GLN A 38 -9.91 1.70 0.89
N ILE A 39 -11.02 1.18 0.34
CA ILE A 39 -11.25 -0.26 0.29
C ILE A 39 -10.36 -0.83 -0.81
N ILE A 40 -9.55 -1.81 -0.45
CA ILE A 40 -8.67 -2.56 -1.33
C ILE A 40 -9.24 -3.96 -1.48
N SER A 41 -9.42 -4.34 -2.73
CA SER A 41 -9.98 -5.60 -3.19
C SER A 41 -8.95 -6.40 -4.01
N ASP A 42 -9.32 -7.59 -4.44
CA ASP A 42 -8.40 -8.50 -5.13
C ASP A 42 -7.98 -7.98 -6.51
N GLU A 43 -8.77 -7.09 -7.08
CA GLU A 43 -8.53 -6.41 -8.37
C GLU A 43 -7.41 -5.36 -8.26
N ASP A 44 -7.17 -4.83 -7.06
CA ASP A 44 -6.10 -3.87 -6.77
C ASP A 44 -4.74 -4.57 -6.59
N PHE A 45 -4.72 -5.91 -6.47
CA PHE A 45 -3.51 -6.68 -6.27
C PHE A 45 -2.83 -6.99 -7.61
N ASN A 46 -1.79 -6.23 -7.92
CA ASN A 46 -0.88 -6.53 -9.03
C ASN A 46 0.07 -7.70 -8.68
N ASN A 47 0.87 -8.14 -9.65
CA ASN A 47 1.82 -9.25 -9.47
C ASN A 47 3.09 -8.85 -8.69
N SER A 48 3.45 -7.57 -8.70
CA SER A 48 4.65 -7.04 -8.04
C SER A 48 4.42 -6.72 -6.55
N LEU A 49 3.16 -6.73 -6.11
CA LEU A 49 2.72 -6.31 -4.79
C LEU A 49 3.30 -7.23 -3.71
N LYS A 50 4.03 -6.62 -2.79
CA LYS A 50 4.71 -7.30 -1.67
C LYS A 50 4.02 -7.06 -0.35
N CYS A 51 3.42 -5.88 -0.15
CA CYS A 51 2.74 -5.57 1.11
C CYS A 51 1.67 -4.49 0.97
N ILE A 52 0.78 -4.45 1.94
CA ILE A 52 -0.26 -3.43 2.07
C ILE A 52 -0.10 -2.80 3.46
N GLY A 53 0.22 -1.51 3.51
CA GLY A 53 0.33 -0.73 4.72
C GLY A 53 -0.91 0.13 4.93
N ARG A 54 -1.56 0.03 6.09
CA ARG A 54 -2.69 0.91 6.44
C ARG A 54 -2.31 1.91 7.53
N ALA A 55 -2.49 3.18 7.24
CA ALA A 55 -2.44 4.28 8.20
C ALA A 55 -3.73 4.30 9.06
N GLY A 56 -3.79 3.47 10.10
CA GLY A 56 -4.93 3.38 11.02
C GLY A 56 -4.90 2.11 11.87
N ALA A 57 -5.89 1.95 12.76
CA ALA A 57 -5.89 0.88 13.77
C ALA A 57 -6.54 -0.46 13.34
N GLY A 58 -7.29 -0.50 12.23
CA GLY A 58 -8.03 -1.70 11.80
C GLY A 58 -7.63 -2.17 10.40
N THR A 59 -8.18 -3.30 9.94
CA THR A 59 -7.94 -3.87 8.60
C THR A 59 -9.20 -4.05 7.76
N ASN A 60 -10.35 -3.53 8.22
CA ASN A 60 -11.67 -3.68 7.57
C ASN A 60 -11.74 -3.25 6.09
N ASN A 61 -10.76 -2.48 5.63
CA ASN A 61 -10.66 -1.98 4.27
C ASN A 61 -9.78 -2.85 3.37
N ILE A 62 -9.25 -3.96 3.87
CA ILE A 62 -8.38 -4.86 3.14
C ILE A 62 -9.02 -6.25 3.16
N SER A 63 -9.16 -6.87 1.98
CA SER A 63 -9.48 -8.30 1.89
C SER A 63 -8.31 -9.15 2.41
N VAL A 64 -8.12 -9.19 3.74
CA VAL A 64 -6.97 -9.88 4.38
C VAL A 64 -6.88 -11.33 3.96
N LYS A 65 -8.02 -12.03 3.89
CA LYS A 65 -8.06 -13.44 3.48
C LYS A 65 -7.47 -13.68 2.09
N GLU A 66 -7.78 -12.79 1.15
CA GLU A 66 -7.33 -12.92 -0.24
C GLU A 66 -5.88 -12.45 -0.39
N ALA A 67 -5.49 -11.38 0.32
CA ALA A 67 -4.08 -10.98 0.44
C ALA A 67 -3.22 -12.16 0.95
N THR A 68 -3.64 -12.83 2.04
CA THR A 68 -2.94 -14.00 2.60
C THR A 68 -2.84 -15.19 1.63
N LYS A 69 -3.80 -15.36 0.72
CA LYS A 69 -3.70 -16.42 -0.30
C LYS A 69 -2.65 -16.09 -1.37
N LYS A 70 -2.38 -14.80 -1.60
CA LYS A 70 -1.43 -14.32 -2.62
C LYS A 70 -0.01 -14.08 -2.06
N GLY A 71 0.17 -14.04 -0.74
CA GLY A 71 1.48 -13.90 -0.06
C GLY A 71 1.35 -13.22 1.29
#